data_AF-A0A645HS31-F1
#
_entry.id   AF-A0A645HS31-F1
#
_cell.length_a   1.000
_cell.length_b   1.000
_cell.length_c   1.000
_cell.angle_alpha   90.00
_cell.angle_beta   90.00
_cell.angle_gamma   90.00
#
_symmetry.space_group_name_H-M   'P 1'
#
loop_
_entity.id
_entity.type
_entity.pdbx_description
1 polymer ?
#
loop_
_entity_poly.entity_id
_entity_poly.type
_entity_poly.pdbx_seq_one_letter_code
_entity_poly.pdbx_strand_id
1 'polypeptide(L)'
;MCKDEENGISTGVMASEETKGLYSCKTVLPVGNRSDISTVAANLFDTLRRFDELGIKRVYSEVFDESGCGMAVMNRLNKAAGYKCIKV
;
A
#
# COMPACT_ATOMS: atom_id res chain seq x y z
N MET A 1 -11.00 -4.71 -8.51
CA MET A 1 -12.10 -4.43 -7.56
C MET A 1 -11.72 -4.97 -6.20
N CYS A 2 -11.85 -4.16 -5.15
CA CYS A 2 -11.67 -4.58 -3.76
C CYS A 2 -12.83 -5.51 -3.36
N LYS A 3 -12.70 -6.82 -3.63
CA LYS A 3 -13.71 -7.87 -3.37
C LYS A 3 -14.25 -7.92 -1.93
N ASP A 4 -13.52 -7.34 -0.99
CA ASP A 4 -13.89 -7.33 0.43
C ASP A 4 -14.83 -6.18 0.84
N GLU A 5 -15.04 -5.16 -0.01
CA GLU A 5 -16.06 -4.13 0.26
C GLU A 5 -17.48 -4.72 0.21
N GLU A 6 -17.73 -5.72 -0.63
CA GLU A 6 -19.00 -6.48 -0.66
C GLU A 6 -19.25 -7.27 0.63
N ASN A 7 -18.22 -7.53 1.44
CA ASN A 7 -18.33 -8.19 2.75
C ASN A 7 -18.42 -7.20 3.92
N GLY A 8 -18.56 -5.90 3.65
CA GLY A 8 -18.62 -4.85 4.69
C GLY A 8 -17.29 -4.59 5.39
N ILE A 9 -16.17 -5.03 4.81
CA ILE A 9 -14.83 -4.79 5.35
C ILE A 9 -14.27 -3.52 4.70
N SER A 10 -13.95 -2.51 5.52
CA SER A 10 -13.27 -1.31 5.05
C SER A 10 -11.92 -1.67 4.44
N THR A 11 -11.77 -1.44 3.14
CA THR A 11 -10.55 -1.76 2.40
C THR A 11 -9.93 -0.52 1.77
N GLY A 12 -8.62 -0.54 1.63
CA GLY A 12 -7.85 0.53 1.02
C GLY A 12 -6.80 -0.03 0.06
N VAL A 13 -6.41 0.78 -0.91
CA VAL A 13 -5.34 0.47 -1.86
C VAL A 13 -4.24 1.49 -1.72
N MET A 14 -3.04 0.99 -1.45
CA MET A 14 -1.79 1.72 -1.51
C MET A 14 -1.19 1.52 -2.90
N ALA A 15 -1.18 2.57 -3.69
CA ALA A 15 -0.73 2.55 -5.08
C ALA A 15 0.39 3.57 -5.30
N SER A 16 1.06 3.51 -6.44
CA SER A 16 1.90 4.62 -6.88
C SER A 16 1.06 5.81 -7.37
N GLU A 17 1.65 6.99 -7.43
CA GLU A 17 1.05 8.17 -8.06
C GLU A 17 0.60 7.89 -9.50
N GLU A 18 1.36 7.07 -10.24
CA GLU A 18 1.07 6.72 -11.63
C GLU A 18 -0.13 5.78 -11.78
N THR A 19 -0.34 4.88 -10.82
CA THR A 19 -1.32 3.79 -10.91
C THR A 19 -2.57 4.01 -10.05
N LYS A 20 -2.58 5.01 -9.15
CA LYS A 20 -3.74 5.29 -8.27
C LYS A 20 -5.06 5.41 -9.04
N GLY A 21 -5.04 5.99 -10.25
CA GLY A 21 -6.21 6.17 -11.10
C GLY A 21 -6.77 4.88 -11.72
N LEU A 22 -5.99 3.80 -11.70
CA LEU A 22 -6.40 2.48 -12.19
C LEU A 22 -7.25 1.72 -11.17
N TYR A 23 -7.28 2.17 -9.90
CA TYR A 23 -7.97 1.48 -8.82
C TYR A 23 -9.29 2.19 -8.48
N SER A 24 -10.41 1.53 -8.76
CA SER A 24 -11.74 1.97 -8.32
C SER A 24 -12.09 1.38 -6.95
N CYS A 25 -11.35 1.74 -5.89
CA CYS A 25 -11.72 1.41 -4.50
C CYS A 25 -12.04 2.70 -3.73
N LYS A 26 -12.83 2.60 -2.65
CA LYS A 26 -13.23 3.79 -1.86
C LYS A 26 -12.06 4.59 -1.31
N THR A 27 -10.99 3.91 -0.93
CA THR A 27 -9.81 4.54 -0.32
C THR A 27 -8.58 4.14 -1.11
N VAL A 28 -8.07 5.03 -1.95
CA VAL A 28 -6.81 4.83 -2.67
C VAL A 28 -5.85 5.93 -2.24
N LEU A 29 -4.73 5.55 -1.64
CA LEU A 29 -3.70 6.49 -1.20
C LEU A 29 -2.42 6.26 -2.00
N PRO A 30 -1.89 7.29 -2.66
CA PRO A 30 -0.58 7.20 -3.29
C PRO A 30 0.51 7.19 -2.22
N VAL A 31 1.40 6.21 -2.28
CA VAL A 31 2.58 6.13 -1.40
C VAL A 31 3.81 6.80 -2.00
N GLY A 32 3.79 7.16 -3.27
CA GLY A 32 4.93 7.83 -3.91
C GLY A 32 5.01 7.49 -5.39
N ASN A 33 6.15 7.83 -5.99
CA ASN A 33 6.40 7.57 -7.40
C ASN A 33 7.11 6.22 -7.56
N ARG A 34 6.65 5.39 -8.50
CA ARG A 34 7.28 4.08 -8.75
C ARG A 34 8.71 4.22 -9.26
N SER A 35 9.00 5.32 -9.97
CA SER A 35 10.34 5.64 -10.47
C SER A 35 11.28 6.17 -9.37
N ASP A 36 10.76 6.57 -8.21
CA ASP A 36 11.54 7.06 -7.06
C ASP A 36 11.18 6.32 -5.77
N ILE A 37 11.88 5.22 -5.52
CA ILE A 37 11.68 4.37 -4.35
C ILE A 37 11.91 5.11 -3.02
N SER A 38 12.68 6.20 -3.02
CA SER A 38 12.94 7.00 -1.82
C SER A 38 11.67 7.69 -1.33
N THR A 39 10.84 8.16 -2.27
CA THR A 39 9.53 8.76 -1.95
C THR A 39 8.58 7.72 -1.37
N VAL A 40 8.57 6.51 -1.94
CA VAL A 40 7.79 5.39 -1.43
C VAL A 40 8.20 5.07 0.01
N ALA A 41 9.50 4.96 0.28
CA ALA A 41 10.04 4.69 1.61
C ALA A 41 9.61 5.75 2.65
N ALA A 42 9.72 7.03 2.28
CA ALA A 42 9.43 8.14 3.18
C ALA A 42 7.95 8.22 3.54
N ASN A 43 7.07 8.02 2.55
CA ASN A 43 5.63 8.15 2.73
C ASN A 43 4.95 6.85 3.19
N LEU A 44 5.64 5.71 3.17
CA LEU A 44 5.08 4.40 3.51
C LEU A 44 4.42 4.39 4.88
N PHE A 45 5.14 4.85 5.91
CA PHE A 45 4.64 4.88 7.28
C PHE A 45 3.50 5.87 7.47
N ASP A 46 3.60 7.05 6.84
CA ASP A 46 2.53 8.05 6.87
C ASP A 46 1.26 7.55 6.20
N THR A 47 1.41 6.83 5.09
CA THR A 47 0.28 6.23 4.35
C THR A 47 -0.38 5.12 5.15
N LEU A 48 0.40 4.25 5.80
CA LEU A 48 -0.12 3.23 6.72
C LEU A 48 -0.89 3.86 7.88
N ARG A 49 -0.32 4.90 8.50
CA ARG A 49 -0.97 5.61 9.59
C ARG A 49 -2.28 6.26 9.16
N ARG A 50 -2.35 6.81 7.94
CA ARG A 50 -3.60 7.31 7.36
C ARG A 50 -4.64 6.21 7.19
N PHE A 51 -4.24 5.00 6.77
CA PHE A 51 -5.17 3.87 6.70
C PHE A 51 -5.70 3.48 8.07
N ASP A 52 -4.85 3.49 9.11
CA ASP A 52 -5.27 3.25 10.49
C ASP A 52 -6.27 4.33 10.97
N GLU A 53 -5.98 5.61 10.70
CA GLU A 53 -6.85 6.75 11.03
C GLU A 53 -8.21 6.68 10.31
N LEU A 54 -8.23 6.18 9.07
CA LEU A 54 -9.43 5.94 8.29
C LEU A 54 -10.18 4.65 8.69
N GLY A 55 -9.65 3.87 9.64
CA GLY A 55 -10.26 2.62 10.10
C GLY A 55 -10.30 1.54 9.02
N ILE A 56 -9.35 1.57 8.08
CA ILE A 56 -9.22 0.55 7.04
C ILE A 56 -8.70 -0.75 7.65
N LYS A 57 -9.47 -1.82 7.48
CA LYS A 57 -9.16 -3.15 8.04
C LYS A 57 -8.27 -3.99 7.12
N ARG A 58 -8.29 -3.73 5.81
CA ARG A 58 -7.42 -4.39 4.83
C ARG A 58 -6.84 -3.39 3.86
N VAL A 59 -5.51 -3.36 3.78
CA VAL A 59 -4.78 -2.53 2.81
C VAL A 59 -4.14 -3.46 1.77
N TYR A 60 -4.39 -3.18 0.50
CA TYR A 60 -3.70 -3.81 -0.63
C TYR A 60 -2.60 -2.88 -1.09
N SER A 61 -1.38 -3.38 -1.24
CA SER A 61 -0.28 -2.58 -1.79
C SER A 61 0.18 -3.19 -3.11
N GLU A 62 0.55 -2.34 -4.06
CA GLU A 62 1.42 -2.76 -5.14
C GLU A 62 2.81 -3.15 -4.59
N VAL A 63 3.46 -4.09 -5.27
CA VAL A 63 4.85 -4.44 -4.99
C VAL A 63 5.73 -3.46 -5.74
N PHE A 64 6.58 -2.76 -4.99
CA PHE A 64 7.60 -1.88 -5.55
C PHE A 64 8.88 -2.66 -5.83
N ASP A 65 9.69 -2.14 -6.75
CA ASP A 65 10.90 -2.83 -7.20
C ASP A 65 11.81 -3.20 -6.01
N GLU A 66 12.13 -4.49 -5.85
CA GLU A 66 12.93 -5.00 -4.73
C GLU A 66 14.44 -4.74 -4.93
N SER A 67 14.83 -3.95 -5.93
CA SER A 67 16.23 -3.62 -6.17
C SER A 67 16.76 -2.62 -5.13
N GLY A 68 17.88 -2.96 -4.48
CA GLY A 68 18.61 -2.05 -3.58
C GLY A 68 17.79 -1.61 -2.35
N CYS A 69 17.52 -0.30 -2.24
CA CYS A 69 16.76 0.28 -1.13
C CYS A 69 15.32 -0.24 -1.03
N GLY A 70 14.71 -0.66 -2.15
CA GLY A 70 13.35 -1.20 -2.17
C GLY A 70 13.21 -2.45 -1.31
N MET A 71 14.21 -3.34 -1.29
CA MET A 71 14.20 -4.52 -0.42
C MET A 71 14.26 -4.17 1.07
N ALA A 72 15.01 -3.14 1.46
CA ALA A 72 15.06 -2.67 2.84
C ALA A 72 13.72 -2.06 3.28
N VAL A 73 13.04 -1.36 2.37
CA VAL A 73 11.70 -0.80 2.58
C VAL A 73 10.67 -1.91 2.70
N MET A 74 10.68 -2.89 1.79
CA MET A 74 9.80 -4.06 1.82
C MET A 74 10.00 -4.91 3.07
N ASN A 75 11.23 -5.04 3.56
CA ASN A 75 11.52 -5.77 4.79
C ASN A 75 10.94 -5.06 6.04
N ARG A 76 10.93 -3.72 6.04
CA ARG A 76 10.26 -2.92 7.09
C ARG A 76 8.73 -2.95 6.93
N LEU A 77 8.24 -2.86 5.70
CA LEU A 77 6.81 -2.95 5.38
C LEU A 77 6.23 -4.29 5.82
N ASN A 78 6.90 -5.39 5.48
CA ASN A 78 6.50 -6.74 5.87
C ASN A 78 6.40 -6.89 7.39
N LYS A 79 7.32 -6.29 8.15
CA LYS A 79 7.23 -6.26 9.62
C LYS A 79 6.00 -5.49 10.10
N ALA A 80 5.71 -4.33 9.51
CA ALA A 80 4.53 -3.53 9.87
C ALA A 80 3.21 -4.23 9.49
N ALA A 81 3.18 -4.92 8.35
CA ALA A 81 2.02 -5.67 7.86
C ALA A 81 1.82 -7.03 8.56
N GLY A 82 2.64 -7.37 9.57
CA GLY A 82 2.59 -8.68 10.23
C GLY A 82 2.85 -9.85 9.27
N TYR A 83 3.67 -9.62 8.24
CA TYR A 83 4.02 -10.57 7.18
C TYR A 83 2.83 -11.11 6.37
N LYS A 84 1.68 -10.43 6.35
CA LYS A 84 0.54 -10.80 5.49
C LYS A 84 0.73 -10.29 4.05
N CYS A 85 1.62 -10.94 3.31
CA CYS A 85 1.75 -10.76 1.86
C CYS A 85 0.88 -11.79 1.12
N ILE A 86 -0.05 -11.32 0.28
CA ILE A 86 -0.77 -12.19 -0.67
C ILE A 86 -0.02 -12.11 -2.00
N LYS A 87 0.61 -13.22 -2.38
CA LYS A 87 1.25 -13.38 -3.70
C LYS A 87 0.22 -14.01 -4.63
N VAL A 88 -0.24 -13.27 -5.64
CA VAL A 88 -1.10 -13.78 -6.71
C VAL A 88 -0.29 -14.09 -7.96
#